data_AF-A0A6L9Q8D8-F1
#
_entry.id   AF-A0A6L9Q8D8-F1
#
_cell.length_a   1.000
_cell.length_b   1.000
_cell.length_c   1.000
_cell.angle_alpha   90.00
_cell.angle_beta   90.00
_cell.angle_gamma   90.00
#
_symmetry.space_group_name_H-M   'P 1'
#
loop_
_entity.id
_entity.type
_entity.pdbx_description
1 polymer ?
#
loop_
_entity_poly.entity_id
_entity_poly.type
_entity_poly.pdbx_seq_one_letter_code
_entity_poly.pdbx_strand_id
1 'polypeptide(L)'
;VLGARPDEVSFTSSGTQAVHLAVLGGLQARRRVGRHLVVSAVEHSSVLHAAERHERDGGEVTVVGVDRAGRADPAEFAAALRPDTALA
;
A
#
# COMPACT_ATOMS: atom_id res chain seq x y z
N VAL A 1 16.49 -16.77 3.00
CA VAL A 1 16.22 -16.27 4.37
C VAL A 1 15.91 -14.79 4.27
N LEU A 2 14.85 -14.30 4.93
CA LEU A 2 14.38 -12.91 4.81
C LEU A 2 15.08 -11.91 5.74
N GLY A 3 15.89 -12.36 6.71
CA GLY A 3 16.60 -11.49 7.65
C GLY A 3 15.72 -10.82 8.72
N ALA A 4 14.45 -11.22 8.84
CA ALA A 4 13.51 -10.71 9.84
C ALA A 4 13.71 -11.37 11.21
N ARG A 5 13.47 -10.61 12.28
CA ARG A 5 13.38 -11.14 13.65
C ARG A 5 12.05 -11.90 13.82
N PRO A 6 11.99 -12.89 14.74
CA PRO A 6 10.76 -13.64 14.95
C PRO A 6 9.54 -12.77 15.30
N ASP A 7 9.73 -11.66 16.03
CA ASP A 7 8.68 -10.70 16.41
C ASP A 7 8.23 -9.78 15.26
N GLU A 8 8.93 -9.80 14.13
CA GLU A 8 8.54 -9.08 12.91
C GLU A 8 7.68 -9.94 11.97
N VAL A 9 7.48 -11.23 12.30
CA VAL A 9 6.73 -12.19 11.49
C VAL A 9 5.40 -12.51 12.16
N SER A 10 4.30 -12.26 11.45
CA SER A 10 2.95 -12.64 11.87
C SER A 10 2.38 -13.67 10.90
N PHE A 11 1.77 -14.73 11.44
CA PHE A 11 1.03 -15.70 10.64
C PHE A 11 -0.42 -15.26 10.48
N THR A 12 -0.93 -15.36 9.26
CA THR A 12 -2.32 -15.06 8.89
C THR A 12 -2.98 -16.28 8.27
N SER A 13 -4.30 -16.31 8.21
CA SER A 13 -5.06 -17.41 7.60
C SER A 13 -5.01 -17.41 6.07
N SER A 14 -4.63 -16.29 5.45
CA SER A 14 -4.50 -16.14 4.00
C SER A 14 -3.61 -14.97 3.61
N GLY A 15 -3.16 -14.96 2.34
CA GLY A 15 -2.47 -13.82 1.73
C GLY A 15 -3.32 -12.55 1.69
N THR A 16 -4.62 -12.67 1.40
CA THR A 16 -5.56 -11.53 1.43
C THR A 16 -5.61 -10.89 2.81
N GLN A 17 -5.70 -11.70 3.88
CA GLN A 17 -5.68 -11.18 5.24
C GLN A 17 -4.35 -10.49 5.56
N ALA A 18 -3.22 -11.06 5.13
CA ALA A 18 -1.90 -10.44 5.33
C ALA A 18 -1.80 -9.08 4.63
N VAL A 19 -2.24 -8.98 3.38
CA VAL A 19 -2.22 -7.73 2.61
C VAL A 19 -3.12 -6.68 3.23
N HIS A 20 -4.35 -7.04 3.64
CA HIS A 20 -5.25 -6.09 4.29
C HIS A 20 -4.68 -5.59 5.63
N LEU A 21 -4.07 -6.48 6.43
CA LEU A 21 -3.38 -6.09 7.66
C LEU A 21 -2.22 -5.13 7.40
N ALA A 22 -1.41 -5.39 6.38
CA ALA A 22 -0.28 -4.54 6.02
C ALA A 22 -0.74 -3.15 5.53
N VAL A 23 -1.70 -3.10 4.60
CA VAL A 23 -2.16 -1.85 3.98
C VAL A 23 -3.06 -1.06 4.93
N LEU A 24 -4.21 -1.61 5.34
CA LEU A 24 -5.16 -0.89 6.19
C LEU A 24 -4.63 -0.67 7.61
N GLY A 25 -3.96 -1.67 8.17
CA GLY A 25 -3.31 -1.55 9.48
C GLY A 25 -2.16 -0.55 9.46
N GLY A 26 -1.33 -0.56 8.40
CA GLY A 26 -0.25 0.41 8.20
C GLY A 26 -0.77 1.84 8.08
N LEU A 27 -1.81 2.06 7.27
CA LEU A 27 -2.48 3.36 7.12
C LEU A 27 -3.05 3.84 8.45
N GLN A 28 -3.73 2.98 9.21
CA GLN A 28 -4.30 3.34 10.50
C GLN A 28 -3.23 3.67 11.56
N ALA A 29 -2.13 2.91 11.58
CA ALA A 29 -0.98 3.18 12.45
C ALA A 29 -0.33 4.54 12.12
N ARG A 30 -0.33 4.92 10.84
CA ARG A 30 0.25 6.16 10.31
C ARG A 30 -0.74 7.31 10.11
N ARG A 31 -1.97 7.22 10.63
CA ARG A 31 -3.01 8.27 10.48
C ARG A 31 -2.60 9.68 10.89
N ARG A 32 -1.55 9.83 11.71
CA ARG A 32 -0.99 11.14 12.12
C ARG A 32 -0.08 11.76 11.06
N VAL A 33 0.49 10.96 10.16
CA VAL A 33 1.26 11.41 8.99
C VAL A 33 0.28 11.96 7.95
N GLY A 34 -0.77 11.21 7.66
CA GLY A 34 -1.81 11.62 6.73
C GLY A 34 -2.71 10.45 6.35
N ARG A 35 -3.43 10.61 5.24
CA ARG A 35 -4.38 9.62 4.72
C ARG A 35 -4.15 9.30 3.25
N HIS A 36 -2.99 9.66 2.72
CA HIS A 36 -2.65 9.41 1.34
C HIS A 36 -1.93 8.07 1.18
N LEU A 37 -2.43 7.24 0.27
CA LEU A 37 -1.89 5.94 -0.13
C LEU A 37 -1.42 6.04 -1.59
N VAL A 38 -0.24 5.52 -1.90
CA VAL A 38 0.21 5.32 -3.29
C VAL A 38 0.23 3.82 -3.60
N VAL A 39 -0.24 3.44 -4.79
CA VAL A 39 -0.21 2.04 -5.28
C VAL A 39 0.17 2.01 -6.76
N SER A 40 0.63 0.87 -7.27
CA SER A 40 0.83 0.70 -8.72
C SER A 40 -0.48 0.35 -9.44
N ALA A 41 -0.52 0.56 -10.76
CA ALA A 41 -1.67 0.19 -11.60
C ALA A 41 -1.85 -1.33 -11.78
N VAL A 42 -0.89 -2.15 -11.34
CA VAL A 42 -0.85 -3.62 -11.58
C VAL A 42 -0.82 -4.43 -10.29
N GLU A 43 -1.36 -3.87 -9.21
CA GLU A 43 -1.45 -4.56 -7.93
C GLU A 43 -2.38 -5.79 -7.98
N HIS A 44 -2.11 -6.74 -7.09
CA HIS A 44 -3.02 -7.86 -6.85
C HIS A 44 -4.36 -7.36 -6.27
N SER A 45 -5.46 -8.06 -6.55
CA SER A 45 -6.82 -7.65 -6.15
C SER A 45 -6.99 -7.40 -4.65
N SER A 46 -6.23 -8.09 -3.80
CA SER A 46 -6.23 -7.86 -2.35
C SER A 46 -5.70 -6.48 -1.93
N VAL A 47 -4.73 -5.92 -2.67
CA VAL A 47 -4.25 -4.55 -2.42
C VAL A 47 -5.28 -3.55 -2.94
N LEU A 48 -5.83 -3.78 -4.13
CA LEU A 48 -6.85 -2.91 -4.73
C LEU A 48 -8.10 -2.82 -3.84
N HIS A 49 -8.60 -3.94 -3.32
CA HIS A 49 -9.73 -3.93 -2.38
C HIS A 49 -9.41 -3.21 -1.05
N ALA A 50 -8.16 -3.28 -0.57
CA ALA A 50 -7.73 -2.51 0.59
C ALA A 50 -7.68 -1.00 0.27
N ALA A 51 -7.20 -0.62 -0.90
CA ALA A 51 -7.20 0.77 -1.37
C ALA A 51 -8.63 1.31 -1.52
N GLU A 52 -9.52 0.58 -2.18
CA GLU A 52 -10.95 0.93 -2.30
C GLU A 52 -11.61 1.10 -0.93
N ARG A 53 -11.28 0.21 0.02
CA ARG A 53 -11.80 0.32 1.39
C ARG A 53 -11.31 1.60 2.05
N HIS A 54 -10.04 1.94 1.90
CA HIS A 54 -9.45 3.16 2.43
C HIS A 54 -10.08 4.42 1.83
N GLU A 55 -10.33 4.45 0.51
CA GLU A 55 -11.06 5.52 -0.17
C GLU A 55 -12.48 5.68 0.38
N ARG A 56 -13.22 4.57 0.55
CA ARG A 56 -14.56 4.59 1.13
C ARG A 56 -14.58 5.13 2.56
N ASP A 57 -13.50 4.92 3.31
CA ASP A 57 -13.34 5.46 4.66
C ASP A 57 -12.88 6.94 4.64
N GLY A 58 -12.67 7.54 3.45
CA GLY A 58 -12.31 8.95 3.23
C GLY A 58 -10.81 9.21 3.06
N GLY A 59 -10.03 8.17 2.79
CA GLY A 59 -8.63 8.28 2.41
C GLY A 59 -8.47 8.70 0.94
N GLU A 60 -7.26 9.07 0.56
CA GLU A 60 -6.92 9.42 -0.82
C GLU A 60 -5.94 8.39 -1.38
N VAL A 61 -6.15 7.96 -2.62
CA VAL A 61 -5.29 6.98 -3.31
C VAL A 61 -4.76 7.58 -4.61
N THR A 62 -3.45 7.54 -4.78
CA THR A 62 -2.79 7.83 -6.07
C THR A 62 -2.33 6.52 -6.70
N VAL A 63 -2.63 6.33 -7.98
CA VAL A 63 -2.20 5.16 -8.75
C VAL A 63 -1.06 5.57 -9.67
N VAL A 64 0.08 4.89 -9.54
CA VAL A 64 1.25 5.05 -10.40
C VAL A 64 1.14 4.11 -11.59
N GLY A 65 1.28 4.66 -12.79
CA GLY A 65 1.27 3.92 -14.04
C GLY A 65 2.42 2.91 -14.18
N VAL A 66 2.31 2.07 -15.20
CA VAL A 66 3.37 1.13 -15.57
C VAL A 66 3.63 1.18 -17.07
N ASP A 67 4.85 0.79 -17.46
CA ASP A 67 5.20 0.59 -18.86
C ASP A 67 4.52 -0.66 -19.47
N ARG A 68 4.77 -0.90 -20.76
CA ARG A 68 4.21 -2.06 -21.49
C ARG A 68 4.66 -3.42 -20.94
N ALA A 69 5.69 -3.46 -20.11
CA ALA A 69 6.18 -4.66 -19.45
C ALA A 69 5.71 -4.76 -17.99
N GLY A 70 4.84 -3.86 -17.54
CA GLY A 70 4.29 -3.84 -16.18
C GLY A 70 5.25 -3.27 -15.14
N ARG A 71 6.28 -2.51 -15.53
CA ARG A 71 7.21 -1.88 -14.58
C ARG A 71 6.74 -0.48 -14.22
N ALA A 72 6.64 -0.19 -12.93
CA ALA A 72 6.37 1.16 -12.43
C ALA A 72 7.56 2.08 -12.74
N ASP A 73 7.27 3.33 -13.12
CA ASP A 73 8.28 4.37 -13.32
C ASP A 73 8.72 4.94 -11.95
N PRO A 74 9.99 4.82 -11.55
CA PRO A 74 10.49 5.40 -10.31
C PRO A 74 10.32 6.92 -10.22
N ALA A 75 10.35 7.63 -11.35
CA ALA A 75 10.16 9.07 -11.39
C ALA A 75 8.70 9.45 -11.12
N GLU A 76 7.75 8.70 -11.70
CA GLU A 76 6.32 8.87 -11.43
C GLU A 76 5.99 8.53 -9.97
N PHE A 77 6.56 7.44 -9.44
CA PHE A 77 6.42 7.07 -8.03
C PHE A 77 6.95 8.18 -7.11
N ALA A 78 8.15 8.71 -7.37
CA ALA A 78 8.72 9.79 -6.57
C ALA A 78 7.87 11.07 -6.63
N ALA A 79 7.29 11.39 -7.79
CA ALA A 79 6.40 12.54 -7.97
C ALA A 79 5.04 12.36 -7.25
N ALA A 80 4.57 11.13 -7.08
CA ALA A 80 3.36 10.81 -6.33
C ALA A 80 3.53 10.94 -4.81
N LEU A 81 4.76 10.93 -4.29
CA LEU A 81 5.01 11.08 -2.86
C LEU A 81 4.77 12.53 -2.39
N ARG A 82 4.09 12.66 -1.25
CA ARG A 82 3.72 13.93 -0.62
C ARG A 82 4.10 13.90 0.86
N PRO A 83 4.18 15.06 1.55
CA PRO A 83 4.43 15.11 2.99
C PRO A 83 3.42 14.34 3.83
N ASP A 84 2.19 14.15 3.33
CA ASP A 84 1.09 13.43 3.99
C ASP A 84 0.92 11.99 3.49
N THR A 85 1.82 11.48 2.63
CA THR A 85 1.81 10.07 2.20
C THR A 85 2.08 9.16 3.40
N ALA A 86 1.06 8.43 3.83
CA ALA A 86 1.15 7.52 4.95
C ALA A 86 1.77 6.18 4.56
N LEU A 87 1.45 5.68 3.35
CA LEU A 87 1.94 4.43 2.80
C LEU A 87 2.08 4.56 1.27
N ALA A 88 3.08 3.89 0.69
CA ALA A 88 3.37 3.87 -0.74
C ALA A 88 4.04 2.55 -1.12
#